data_AF-A0A349M2E9-F1
#
_entry.id   AF-A0A349M2E9-F1
#
_cell.length_a   1.000
_cell.length_b   1.000
_cell.length_c   1.000
_cell.angle_alpha   90.00
_cell.angle_beta   90.00
_cell.angle_gamma   90.00
#
_symmetry.space_group_name_H-M   'P 1'
#
loop_
_entity.id
_entity.type
_entity.pdbx_description
1 polymer ?
#
loop_
_entity_poly.entity_id
_entity_poly.type
_entity_poly.pdbx_seq_one_letter_code
_entity_poly.pdbx_strand_id
1 'polypeptide(L)' 'GVLRHIRGLVAITCGSPNSYRRLLPHYWSSAYGAYGFDNREGAIRIPSVFWGREAQSINLELKCADHSGNPYLSMG' A
#
# COMPACT_ATOMS: atom_id res chain seq x y z
N GLY A 1 9.36 10.97 -3.21
CA GLY A 1 9.12 10.00 -2.12
C GLY A 1 7.82 9.25 -2.36
N VAL A 2 7.60 8.10 -1.71
CA VAL A 2 6.50 7.17 -2.04
C VAL A 2 5.13 7.85 -2.11
N LEU A 3 4.74 8.59 -1.06
CA LEU A 3 3.42 9.24 -0.99
C LEU A 3 3.21 10.29 -2.09
N ARG A 4 4.27 11.02 -2.46
CA ARG A 4 4.24 12.03 -3.54
C ARG A 4 3.97 11.39 -4.90
N HIS A 5 4.45 10.17 -5.13
CA HIS A 5 4.30 9.46 -6.40
C HIS A 5 3.20 8.39 -6.35
N ILE A 6 2.36 8.39 -5.31
CA ILE A 6 1.41 7.30 -5.07
C ILE A 6 0.46 7.07 -6.24
N ARG A 7 0.03 8.13 -6.94
CA ARG A 7 -0.82 8.01 -8.14
C ARG A 7 -0.11 7.28 -9.29
N GLY A 8 1.18 7.54 -9.49
CA GLY A 8 1.98 6.85 -10.50
C GLY A 8 2.27 5.40 -10.09
N LEU A 9 2.56 5.17 -8.81
CA LEU A 9 2.74 3.82 -8.26
C LEU A 9 1.48 2.98 -8.43
N VAL A 10 0.30 3.51 -8.10
CA VAL A 10 -0.99 2.84 -8.30
C VAL A 10 -1.19 2.43 -9.76
N ALA A 11 -0.81 3.27 -10.73
CA ALA A 11 -0.93 2.91 -12.13
C ALA A 11 -0.10 1.67 -12.53
N ILE A 12 1.00 1.40 -11.82
CA ILE A 12 1.90 0.27 -12.07
C ILE A 12 1.48 -0.96 -11.24
N THR A 13 1.12 -0.75 -9.97
CA THR A 13 0.78 -1.81 -9.01
C THR A 13 -0.68 -2.28 -9.11
N CYS A 14 -1.55 -1.50 -9.76
CA CYS A 14 -2.96 -1.76 -9.98
C CYS A 14 -3.28 -1.67 -11.48
N GLY A 15 -2.83 -2.67 -12.25
CA GLY A 15 -2.81 -2.63 -13.71
C GLY A 15 -4.16 -2.85 -14.41
N SER A 16 -5.21 -3.27 -13.69
CA SER A 16 -6.53 -3.55 -14.27
C SER A 16 -7.59 -2.52 -13.89
N PRO A 17 -8.63 -2.31 -14.74
CA PRO A 17 -9.80 -1.53 -14.35
C PRO A 17 -10.51 -2.08 -13.11
N ASN A 18 -10.44 -3.41 -12.88
CA ASN A 18 -11.06 -4.06 -11.73
C ASN A 18 -10.40 -3.66 -10.40
N SER A 19 -9.10 -3.31 -10.43
CA SER A 19 -8.38 -2.82 -9.25
C SER A 19 -9.05 -1.61 -8.62
N TYR A 20 -9.56 -0.67 -9.43
CA TYR A 20 -10.17 0.56 -8.94
C TYR A 20 -11.51 0.33 -8.23
N ARG A 21 -12.15 -0.83 -8.45
CA ARG A 21 -13.36 -1.21 -7.69
C ARG A 21 -13.04 -1.53 -6.24
N ARG A 22 -11.79 -1.87 -5.92
CA ARG A 22 -11.34 -2.10 -4.54
C ARG A 22 -10.90 -0.80 -3.88
N LEU A 23 -10.27 0.13 -4.60
CA LEU A 23 -9.66 1.37 -4.07
C LEU A 23 -10.72 2.44 -3.73
N LEU A 24 -11.68 2.09 -2.87
CA LEU A 24 -12.80 2.95 -2.48
C LEU A 24 -12.81 3.15 -0.96
N PRO A 25 -13.34 4.29 -0.47
CA PRO A 25 -13.54 4.51 0.96
C PRO A 25 -14.36 3.39 1.59
N HIS A 26 -14.04 3.00 2.82
CA HIS A 26 -14.69 1.96 3.61
C HIS A 26 -14.43 0.51 3.16
N TYR A 27 -13.43 0.27 2.31
CA TYR A 27 -13.01 -1.08 1.89
C TYR A 27 -11.62 -1.50 2.43
N TRP A 28 -11.00 -0.70 3.32
CA TRP A 28 -9.66 -0.96 3.91
C TRP A 28 -8.57 -1.24 2.88
N SER A 29 -8.64 -0.53 1.76
CA SER A 29 -7.99 -0.89 0.52
C SER A 29 -7.17 0.27 -0.07
N SER A 30 -6.67 1.20 0.75
CA SER A 30 -5.83 2.32 0.29
C SER A 30 -6.55 3.40 -0.52
N ALA A 31 -7.76 3.80 -0.11
CA ALA A 31 -8.50 4.86 -0.79
C ALA A 31 -7.82 6.23 -0.69
N TYR A 32 -6.98 6.43 0.33
CA TYR A 32 -6.34 7.72 0.62
C TYR A 32 -4.83 7.65 0.47
N GLY A 33 -4.26 8.67 -0.17
CA GLY A 33 -2.82 8.94 -0.22
C GLY A 33 -2.28 9.45 1.12
N ALA A 34 -2.49 8.69 2.20
CA ALA A 34 -2.04 8.97 3.55
C ALA A 34 -1.21 7.81 4.10
N TYR A 35 -0.49 8.08 5.19
CA TYR A 35 0.21 7.06 5.97
C TYR A 35 -0.21 7.11 7.44
N GLY A 36 -0.05 6.01 8.17
CA GLY A 36 -0.32 5.99 9.60
C GLY A 36 -0.01 4.66 10.28
N PHE A 37 0.07 4.68 11.61
CA PHE A 37 0.23 3.51 12.46
C PHE A 37 -1.01 2.64 12.39
N ASP A 38 -0.84 1.39 11.98
CA ASP A 38 -1.90 0.39 11.79
C ASP A 38 -3.12 0.87 10.97
N ASN A 39 -2.94 1.94 10.20
CA ASN A 39 -3.97 2.49 9.36
C ASN A 39 -4.19 1.57 8.15
N ARG A 40 -5.35 0.92 8.09
CA ARG A 40 -5.73 0.02 7.00
C ARG A 40 -6.34 0.75 5.80
N GLU A 41 -6.78 2.00 6.00
CA GLU A 41 -7.42 2.83 4.98
C GLU A 41 -6.39 3.61 4.13
N GLY A 42 -5.23 3.91 4.72
CA GLY A 42 -4.14 4.63 4.07
C GLY A 42 -3.35 3.79 3.06
N ALA A 43 -2.73 4.46 2.10
CA ALA A 43 -1.89 3.82 1.10
C ALA A 43 -0.59 3.23 1.67
N ILE A 44 -0.06 3.81 2.74
CA ILE A 44 1.11 3.30 3.46
C ILE A 44 0.72 3.00 4.91
N ARG A 45 0.96 1.78 5.35
CA ARG A 45 0.76 1.38 6.75
C ARG A 45 2.09 1.18 7.43
N ILE A 46 2.18 1.70 8.66
CA ILE A 46 3.26 1.40 9.59
C ILE A 46 2.70 0.33 10.54
N PRO A 47 2.98 -0.96 10.34
CA PRO A 47 2.48 -2.01 11.22
C PRO A 47 3.13 -1.96 12.60
N SER A 48 2.38 -2.40 13.60
CA SER A 48 2.92 -2.71 14.92
C SER A 48 4.09 -3.70 14.83
N VAL A 49 5.14 -3.41 15.59
CA VAL A 49 6.35 -4.24 15.70
C VAL A 49 6.10 -5.50 16.54
N PHE A 50 6.88 -6.55 16.28
CA PHE A 50 6.88 -7.73 17.14
C PHE A 50 7.66 -7.43 18.43
N TRP A 51 7.02 -7.72 19.56
CA TRP A 51 7.62 -7.50 20.88
C TRP A 51 8.91 -8.30 21.05
N GLY A 52 9.97 -7.63 21.50
CA GLY A 52 11.32 -8.20 21.65
C GLY A 52 12.09 -8.37 20.33
N ARG A 53 11.53 -7.91 19.20
CA ARG A 53 12.18 -7.91 17.87
C ARG A 53 11.88 -6.61 17.11
N GLU A 54 11.87 -5.48 17.81
CA GLU A 54 11.40 -4.19 17.28
C GLU A 54 12.22 -3.76 16.06
N ALA A 55 13.56 -3.81 16.16
CA ALA A 55 14.46 -3.41 15.09
C ALA A 55 14.36 -4.29 13.82
N GLN A 56 13.97 -5.55 13.95
CA GLN A 56 13.86 -6.50 12.84
C GLN A 56 12.48 -6.50 12.18
N SER A 57 11.46 -6.05 12.93
CA SER A 57 10.07 -6.13 12.50
C SER A 57 9.53 -4.80 11.97
N ILE A 58 10.22 -3.70 12.22
CA ILE A 58 9.86 -2.39 11.67
C ILE A 58 9.91 -2.44 10.14
N ASN A 59 8.78 -2.10 9.51
CA ASN A 59 8.69 -2.01 8.07
C ASN A 59 7.62 -0.96 7.67
N LEU A 60 7.54 -0.70 6.37
CA LEU A 60 6.50 0.12 5.77
C LEU A 60 5.77 -0.73 4.73
N GLU A 61 4.46 -0.90 4.91
CA GLU A 61 3.62 -1.68 4.00
C GLU A 61 2.97 -0.74 2.99
N LEU A 62 3.30 -0.92 1.70
CA LEU A 62 2.55 -0.30 0.60
C LEU A 62 1.30 -1.14 0.30
N LYS A 63 0.13 -0.60 0.61
CA LYS A 63 -1.14 -1.35 0.53
C LYS A 63 -1.84 -1.23 -0.83
N CYS A 64 -1.51 -0.20 -1.61
CA CYS A 64 -2.12 0.07 -2.90
C CYS A 64 -1.50 -0.80 -4.02
N ALA A 65 -1.48 -2.12 -3.82
CA ALA A 65 -1.04 -3.11 -4.81
C ALA A 65 -2.02 -4.28 -4.87
N ASP A 66 -2.18 -4.88 -6.05
CA ASP A 66 -2.95 -6.11 -6.22
C ASP A 66 -2.32 -7.03 -7.26
N HIS A 67 -2.88 -8.23 -7.38
CA HIS A 67 -2.36 -9.28 -8.25
C HIS A 67 -2.56 -9.01 -9.76
N SER A 68 -3.21 -7.91 -10.14
CA SER A 68 -3.32 -7.54 -11.55
C SER A 68 -2.11 -6.76 -12.06
N GLY A 69 -1.29 -6.21 -11.16
CA GLY A 69 -0.01 -5.59 -11.50
C GLY A 69 1.07 -6.62 -11.82
N ASN A 70 2.05 -6.22 -12.63
CA ASN A 70 3.23 -7.04 -12.89
C ASN A 70 4.22 -6.91 -11.71
N PRO A 71 4.59 -8.00 -11.02
CA PRO A 71 5.48 -7.94 -9.86
C PRO A 71 6.87 -7.39 -10.19
N TYR A 72 7.37 -7.64 -11.40
CA TYR A 72 8.66 -7.13 -11.85
C TYR A 72 8.64 -5.61 -12.07
N LEU A 73 7.52 -5.05 -12.52
CA LEU A 73 7.39 -3.59 -12.66
C LEU A 73 7.03 -2.91 -11.34
N SER A 74 6.37 -3.64 -10.43
CA SER A 74 5.90 -3.11 -9.15
C SER A 74 7.00 -3.03 -8.10
N MET A 75 7.97 -3.94 -8.12
CA MET A 75 9.07 -4.02 -7.15
C MET A 75 10.48 -3.88 -7.76
N GLY A 76 10.60 -3.98 -9.09
CA GLY A 76 11.88 -3.94 -9.80
C GLY A 76 12.54 -2.57 -9.84
#